data_AF-A0A2E4MAA2-F1
#
_entry.id   AF-A0A2E4MAA2-F1
#
_cell.length_a   1.000
_cell.length_b   1.000
_cell.length_c   1.000
_cell.angle_alpha   90.00
_cell.angle_beta   90.00
_cell.angle_gamma   90.00
#
_symmetry.space_group_name_H-M   'P 1'
#
loop_
_entity.id
_entity.type
_entity.pdbx_description
1 polymer ?
#
loop_
_entity_poly.entity_id
_entity_poly.type
_entity_poly.pdbx_seq_one_letter_code
_entity_poly.pdbx_strand_id
1 'polypeptide(L)'
;MPATTPIRTPIRTLLDLRHFVQSVLCEFNHLEPGAFQMTEKLLISNNNPCGMLFCLHGPRSVKLTAVWEAERNTILFYGCSGQRQHRVELDECLQGILAQAA
;
A
#
# COMPACT_ATOMS: atom_id res chain seq x y z
N MET A 1 -1.88 14.36 22.69
CA MET A 1 -2.01 14.67 21.24
C MET A 1 -0.64 14.54 20.61
N PRO A 2 -0.46 13.71 19.59
CA PRO A 2 0.41 14.06 18.47
C PRO A 2 -0.41 14.13 17.19
N ALA A 3 -0.31 15.26 16.47
CA ALA A 3 -0.78 15.35 15.10
C ALA A 3 0.14 14.46 14.26
N THR A 4 -0.33 13.26 13.90
CA THR A 4 0.28 12.46 12.83
C THR A 4 0.05 13.24 11.54
N THR A 5 1.00 14.10 11.19
CA THR A 5 1.03 14.77 9.91
C THR A 5 0.96 13.68 8.83
N PRO A 6 -0.09 13.65 7.98
CA PRO A 6 -0.15 12.67 6.93
C PRO A 6 1.01 12.96 5.98
N ILE A 7 1.91 11.99 5.84
CA ILE A 7 3.01 12.03 4.88
C ILE A 7 2.36 11.96 3.51
N ARG A 8 2.27 13.10 2.82
CA ARG A 8 1.62 13.23 1.52
C ARG A 8 2.62 12.86 0.43
N THR A 9 2.45 11.68 -0.17
CA THR A 9 3.29 11.22 -1.28
C THR A 9 2.53 11.21 -2.61
N PRO A 10 3.11 11.80 -3.68
CA PRO A 10 2.57 11.70 -5.02
C PRO A 10 2.98 10.36 -5.62
N ILE A 11 2.03 9.44 -5.78
CA ILE A 11 2.24 8.14 -6.39
C ILE A 11 1.44 8.12 -7.67
N ARG A 12 1.99 7.74 -8.82
CA ARG A 12 1.30 7.85 -10.13
C ARG A 12 1.04 6.54 -10.84
N THR A 13 1.66 5.46 -10.38
CA THR A 13 1.60 4.15 -11.04
C THR A 13 1.62 3.05 -9.98
N LEU A 14 1.06 1.90 -10.35
CA LEU A 14 1.07 0.69 -9.54
C LEU A 14 2.47 0.29 -9.06
N LEU A 15 3.45 0.36 -9.97
CA LEU A 15 4.85 0.11 -9.66
C LEU A 15 5.40 1.06 -8.59
N ASP A 16 4.97 2.31 -8.60
CA ASP A 16 5.42 3.34 -7.67
C ASP A 16 4.76 3.11 -6.29
N LEU A 17 3.47 2.77 -6.29
CA LEU A 17 2.75 2.39 -5.08
C LEU A 17 3.35 1.14 -4.44
N ARG A 18 3.72 0.15 -5.27
CA ARG A 18 4.36 -1.06 -4.80
C ARG A 18 5.73 -0.75 -4.17
N HIS A 19 6.53 0.10 -4.82
CA HIS A 19 7.85 0.50 -4.35
C HIS A 19 7.74 1.27 -3.05
N PHE A 20 6.77 2.17 -2.95
CA PHE A 20 6.50 2.93 -1.74
C PHE A 20 6.09 2.02 -0.58
N VAL A 21 5.08 1.16 -0.78
CA VAL A 21 4.64 0.18 0.23
C VAL A 21 5.82 -0.70 0.64
N GLN A 22 6.59 -1.20 -0.31
CA GLN A 22 7.78 -2.00 -0.03
C GLN A 22 8.84 -1.22 0.77
N SER A 23 9.12 0.04 0.42
CA SER A 23 10.06 0.92 1.12
C SER A 23 9.62 1.18 2.55
N VAL A 24 8.34 1.52 2.76
CA VAL A 24 7.76 1.73 4.09
C VAL A 24 7.85 0.45 4.92
N LEU A 25 7.43 -0.69 4.37
CA LEU A 25 7.51 -1.98 5.07
C LEU A 25 8.96 -2.39 5.38
N CYS A 26 9.89 -2.07 4.48
CA CYS A 26 11.32 -2.26 4.69
C CYS A 26 11.85 -1.43 5.84
N GLU A 27 11.57 -0.13 5.84
CA GLU A 27 11.96 0.81 6.89
C GLU A 27 11.39 0.38 8.24
N PHE A 28 10.11 -0.01 8.28
CA PHE A 28 9.45 -0.49 9.50
C PHE A 28 10.11 -1.74 10.13
N ASN A 29 10.74 -2.58 9.32
CA ASN A 29 11.28 -3.86 9.77
C ASN A 29 12.81 -3.96 9.63
N HIS A 30 13.48 -2.87 9.22
CA HIS A 30 14.88 -2.85 8.78
C HIS A 30 15.23 -4.02 7.86
N LEU A 31 14.39 -4.26 6.84
CA LEU A 31 14.57 -5.32 5.85
C LEU A 31 15.36 -4.81 4.65
N GLU A 32 15.97 -5.72 3.89
CA GLU A 32 16.57 -5.38 2.60
C GLU A 32 15.50 -5.22 1.50
N PRO A 33 15.45 -4.04 0.84
CA PRO A 33 14.55 -3.81 -0.28
C PRO A 33 14.95 -4.69 -1.47
N GLY A 34 13.98 -5.38 -2.08
CA GLY A 34 14.21 -6.30 -3.20
C GLY A 34 14.34 -7.78 -2.83
N ALA A 35 14.45 -8.13 -1.55
CA ALA A 35 14.55 -9.54 -1.12
C ALA A 35 13.19 -10.27 -1.04
N PHE A 36 12.06 -9.54 -1.10
CA PHE A 36 10.72 -10.09 -0.88
C PHE A 36 9.79 -9.86 -2.06
N GLN A 37 9.05 -10.92 -2.43
CA GLN A 37 7.99 -10.83 -3.41
C GLN A 37 6.76 -10.18 -2.79
N MET A 38 6.24 -9.16 -3.48
CA MET A 38 4.98 -8.52 -3.17
C MET A 38 3.96 -8.87 -4.24
N THR A 39 2.80 -9.32 -3.81
CA THR A 39 1.66 -9.60 -4.68
C THR A 39 0.70 -8.44 -4.60
N GLU A 40 0.18 -7.99 -5.73
CA GLU A 40 -0.79 -6.91 -5.84
C GLU A 40 -2.08 -7.43 -6.44
N LYS A 41 -3.23 -6.97 -5.94
CA LYS A 41 -4.55 -7.46 -6.34
C LYS A 41 -5.53 -6.31 -6.37
N LEU A 42 -6.07 -6.02 -7.54
CA LEU A 42 -7.10 -4.99 -7.71
C LEU A 42 -8.38 -5.39 -6.98
N LEU A 43 -8.96 -4.42 -6.30
CA LEU A 43 -10.29 -4.49 -5.72
C LEU A 43 -11.22 -3.70 -6.63
N ILE A 44 -12.08 -4.43 -7.33
CA ILE A 44 -13.11 -3.88 -8.20
C ILE A 44 -14.42 -3.96 -7.44
N SER A 45 -15.04 -2.81 -7.19
CA SER A 45 -16.35 -2.70 -6.57
C SER A 45 -17.32 -2.12 -7.58
N ASN A 46 -18.41 -2.82 -7.85
CA ASN A 46 -19.48 -2.37 -8.74
C ASN A 46 -18.99 -1.90 -10.14
N ASN A 47 -18.12 -2.69 -10.77
CA ASN A 47 -17.51 -2.41 -12.08
C ASN A 47 -16.54 -1.22 -12.12
N ASN A 48 -16.30 -0.58 -10.97
CA ASN A 48 -15.29 0.45 -10.80
C ASN A 48 -14.13 -0.09 -9.95
N PRO A 49 -12.90 0.12 -10.38
CA PRO A 49 -11.75 -0.18 -9.55
C PRO A 49 -11.75 0.78 -8.33
N CYS A 50 -11.97 0.26 -7.13
CA CYS A 50 -12.12 1.05 -5.89
C CYS A 50 -10.87 1.01 -5.00
N GLY A 51 -9.93 0.12 -5.28
CA GLY A 51 -8.70 0.02 -4.51
C GLY A 51 -7.81 -1.12 -4.96
N MET A 52 -6.78 -1.38 -4.17
CA MET A 52 -5.78 -2.40 -4.45
C MET A 52 -5.21 -2.97 -3.16
N LEU A 53 -5.19 -4.29 -3.05
CA LEU A 53 -4.57 -5.03 -1.97
C LEU A 53 -3.16 -5.44 -2.37
N PHE A 54 -2.21 -5.25 -1.47
CA PHE A 54 -0.84 -5.72 -1.58
C PHE A 54 -0.53 -6.69 -0.45
N CYS A 55 0.16 -7.77 -0.75
CA CYS A 55 0.60 -8.78 0.20
C CYS A 55 2.10 -8.97 0.03
N LEU A 56 2.88 -8.58 1.03
CA LEU A 56 4.32 -8.75 1.07
C LEU A 56 4.69 -9.87 2.05
N HIS A 57 5.46 -10.83 1.57
CA HIS A 57 5.94 -11.97 2.36
C HIS A 57 7.38 -11.71 2.82
N GLY A 58 7.57 -11.40 4.10
CA GLY A 58 8.89 -11.17 4.69
C GLY A 58 9.64 -12.46 5.09
N PRO A 59 10.94 -12.36 5.39
CA PRO A 59 11.85 -13.49 5.64
C PRO A 59 11.63 -14.12 7.02
N ARG A 60 11.07 -13.38 7.97
CA ARG A 60 10.88 -13.79 9.36
C ARG A 60 9.47 -14.32 9.64
N SER A 61 8.80 -14.90 8.64
CA SER A 61 7.38 -15.28 8.70
C SER A 61 6.43 -14.09 8.94
N VAL A 62 6.88 -12.91 8.53
CA VAL A 62 6.15 -11.64 8.66
C VAL A 62 5.29 -11.47 7.40
N LYS A 63 3.97 -11.57 7.54
CA LYS A 63 3.02 -11.32 6.44
C LYS A 63 2.46 -9.91 6.57
N LEU A 64 2.94 -9.00 5.74
CA LEU A 64 2.46 -7.63 5.76
C LEU A 64 1.47 -7.49 4.61
N THR A 65 0.30 -6.96 4.91
CA THR A 65 -0.68 -6.65 3.88
C THR A 65 -0.93 -5.16 3.88
N ALA A 66 -1.09 -4.56 2.71
CA ALA A 66 -1.42 -3.16 2.57
C ALA A 66 -2.64 -3.01 1.67
N VAL A 67 -3.69 -2.35 2.12
CA VAL A 67 -4.87 -2.07 1.31
C VAL A 67 -4.83 -0.60 0.94
N TRP A 68 -4.74 -0.31 -0.34
CA TRP A 68 -4.90 1.01 -0.88
C TRP A 68 -6.35 1.23 -1.33
N GLU A 69 -7.00 2.26 -0.80
CA GLU A 69 -8.32 2.71 -1.21
C GLU A 69 -8.16 3.91 -2.16
N ALA A 70 -8.61 3.76 -3.40
CA ALA A 70 -8.53 4.84 -4.39
C ALA A 70 -9.58 5.94 -4.13
N GLU A 71 -10.74 5.58 -3.55
CA GLU A 71 -11.80 6.53 -3.20
C GLU A 71 -11.39 7.51 -2.08
N ARG A 72 -10.58 7.03 -1.13
CA ARG A 72 -10.09 7.82 0.00
C ARG A 72 -8.62 8.23 -0.17
N ASN A 73 -8.01 7.84 -1.29
CA ASN A 73 -6.58 7.95 -1.56
C ASN A 73 -5.73 7.51 -0.35
N THR A 74 -6.15 6.48 0.39
CA THR A 74 -5.52 6.10 1.66
C THR A 74 -4.96 4.69 1.57
N ILE A 75 -3.70 4.50 1.94
CA ILE A 75 -3.07 3.19 2.10
C ILE A 75 -3.15 2.78 3.57
N LEU A 76 -3.63 1.57 3.81
CA LEU A 76 -3.81 0.96 5.11
C LEU A 76 -2.83 -0.20 5.24
N PHE A 77 -1.88 -0.08 6.13
CA PHE A 77 -0.89 -1.11 6.41
C PHE A 77 -1.38 -1.99 7.56
N TYR A 78 -1.51 -3.27 7.25
CA TYR A 78 -1.87 -4.34 8.15
C TYR A 78 -0.61 -5.16 8.47
N GLY A 79 -0.38 -5.36 9.77
CA GLY A 79 0.71 -6.17 10.28
C GLY A 79 0.48 -7.67 10.08
N CYS A 80 1.44 -8.47 10.55
CA CYS A 80 1.41 -9.94 10.57
C CYS A 80 0.15 -10.56 11.16
N SER A 81 -0.47 -9.87 12.12
CA SER A 81 -1.67 -10.32 12.81
C SER A 81 -2.97 -9.86 12.13
N GLY A 82 -2.91 -9.21 10.97
CA GLY A 82 -4.07 -8.57 10.34
C GLY A 82 -4.56 -7.31 11.10
N GLN A 83 -3.77 -6.81 12.04
CA GLN A 83 -4.07 -5.56 12.76
C GLN A 83 -3.59 -4.37 11.94
N ARG A 84 -4.44 -3.34 11.81
CA ARG A 84 -4.07 -2.07 11.18
C ARG A 84 -3.02 -1.38 12.06
N GLN A 85 -1.78 -1.34 11.59
CA GLN A 85 -0.68 -0.67 12.28
C GLN A 85 -0.48 0.75 11.77
N HIS A 86 -0.61 0.95 10.46
CA HIS A 86 -0.36 2.25 9.86
C HIS A 86 -1.41 2.63 8.82
N ARG A 87 -1.58 3.93 8.63
CA ARG A 87 -2.29 4.50 7.49
C ARG A 87 -1.45 5.63 6.90
N VAL A 88 -1.47 5.76 5.58
CA VAL A 88 -0.84 6.84 4.83
C VAL A 88 -1.88 7.40 3.88
N GLU A 89 -2.03 8.73 3.87
CA GLU A 89 -2.96 9.42 2.98
C GLU A 89 -2.16 10.00 1.81
N LEU A 90 -2.58 9.68 0.58
CA LEU A 90 -2.00 10.13 -0.67
C LEU A 90 -2.76 11.38 -1.12
N ASP A 91 -2.03 12.36 -1.64
CA ASP A 91 -2.61 13.67 -1.99
C ASP A 91 -3.20 13.71 -3.40
N GLU A 92 -2.74 12.84 -4.30
CA GLU A 92 -3.13 12.90 -5.71
C GLU A 92 -4.30 11.98 -6.07
N CYS A 93 -5.11 12.43 -7.02
CA CYS A 93 -6.24 11.69 -7.56
C CYS A 93 -5.74 10.52 -8.41
N LEU A 94 -5.69 9.35 -7.78
CA LEU A 94 -5.12 8.12 -8.33
C LEU A 94 -6.03 7.33 -9.25
N GLN A 95 -7.15 7.92 -9.67
CA GLN A 95 -8.09 7.31 -10.61
C GLN A 95 -7.41 6.86 -11.91
N GLY A 96 -6.32 7.54 -12.31
CA GLY A 96 -5.51 7.14 -13.47
C GLY A 96 -4.80 5.79 -13.32
N ILE A 97 -4.35 5.41 -12.11
CA ILE A 97 -3.66 4.12 -11.90
C ILE A 97 -4.57 2.96 -12.21
N LEU A 98 -5.83 3.07 -11.80
CA LEU A 98 -6.80 2.01 -11.93
C LEU A 98 -7.11 1.69 -13.40
N ALA A 99 -7.01 2.69 -14.29
CA ALA A 99 -7.15 2.52 -15.73
C ALA A 99 -5.95 1.79 -16.38
N GLN A 100 -4.78 1.78 -15.74
CA GLN A 100 -3.60 1.06 -16.21
C GLN A 100 -3.54 -0.39 -15.73
N ALA A 101 -4.42 -0.73 -14.78
CA ALA A 101 -4.38 -2.00 -14.05
C ALA A 101 -5.42 -3.01 -14.58
N ALA A 102 -6.35 -2.55 -15.43
CA ALA A 102 -7.36 -3.35 -16.13
C ALA A 102 -6.89 -3.67 -17.57
#